data_AF-A0A399YPC1-F1
#
_entry.id   AF-A0A399YPC1-F1
#
_cell.length_a   1.000
_cell.length_b   1.000
_cell.length_c   1.000
_cell.angle_alpha   90.00
_cell.angle_beta   90.00
_cell.angle_gamma   90.00
#
_symmetry.space_group_name_H-M   'P 1'
#
loop_
_entity.id
_entity.type
_entity.pdbx_description
1 polymer ?
#
loop_
_entity_poly.entity_id
_entity_poly.type
_entity_poly.pdbx_seq_one_letter_code
_entity_poly.pdbx_strand_id
1 'polypeptide(L)'
;MTEMAEQLPAESKPKKKFEFPSAFTILFLLLVLIAAATFIIPAGTYDYNEDGEPVPGTYHEVPSNPQKLLVSALKGPINGMYGIEDETGNVDVWNYGELFGAIDVAMFVLIIGGFLGVTMKTGAINAGIAWVVEKLQGKEKWMFPILMTIFAIGGTSYGMAEETLAFYALIITVMLAAGYDGLSAAALILLGAGIGVLGSTINPFATGIASGFAGTTISEGLIGRLIILVIGTALGIWFVVRYAEKVKQDPSKSLIHDQKAANEAQFMTGGSGSEFGEFTGRHKVILALFFLAF
;
A
#
# COMPACT_ATOMS: atom_id res chain seq x y z
N MET A 1 -60.61 -11.35 14.59
CA MET A 1 -59.20 -11.74 14.71
C MET A 1 -58.40 -10.58 14.17
N THR A 2 -57.78 -9.85 15.09
CA THR A 2 -57.18 -8.54 14.86
C THR A 2 -55.80 -8.71 14.26
N GLU A 3 -55.53 -8.03 13.14
CA GLU A 3 -54.22 -7.96 12.50
C GLU A 3 -53.17 -7.45 13.51
N MET A 4 -52.16 -8.28 13.80
CA MET A 4 -50.96 -7.84 14.50
C MET A 4 -49.98 -7.31 13.46
N ALA A 5 -49.98 -5.99 13.28
CA ALA A 5 -48.91 -5.29 12.57
C ALA A 5 -47.60 -5.46 13.36
N GLU A 6 -46.69 -6.24 12.80
CA GLU A 6 -45.32 -6.40 13.28
C GLU A 6 -44.59 -5.06 13.14
N GLN A 7 -44.41 -4.37 14.27
CA GLN A 7 -43.66 -3.12 14.33
C GLN A 7 -42.18 -3.43 14.09
N LEU A 8 -41.65 -2.98 12.95
CA LEU A 8 -40.21 -2.96 12.68
C LEU A 8 -39.48 -2.19 13.79
N PRO A 9 -38.35 -2.70 14.32
CA PRO A 9 -37.64 -2.03 15.40
C PRO A 9 -37.08 -0.69 14.92
N ALA A 10 -37.26 0.35 15.74
CA ALA A 10 -36.77 1.70 15.48
C ALA A 10 -35.24 1.71 15.30
N GLU A 11 -34.78 2.34 14.21
CA GLU A 11 -33.36 2.57 13.95
C GLU A 11 -32.69 3.26 15.14
N SER A 12 -31.74 2.57 15.77
CA SER A 12 -30.92 3.15 16.83
C SER A 12 -30.03 4.23 16.23
N LYS A 13 -30.18 5.48 16.68
CA LYS A 13 -29.31 6.60 16.28
C LYS A 13 -27.83 6.20 16.48
N PRO A 14 -26.96 6.37 15.45
CA PRO A 14 -25.57 5.97 15.59
C PRO A 14 -24.91 6.83 16.67
N LYS A 15 -24.41 6.17 17.72
CA LYS A 15 -23.52 6.81 18.70
C LYS A 15 -22.30 7.30 17.93
N LYS A 16 -21.93 8.58 18.07
CA LYS A 16 -20.68 9.12 17.51
C LYS A 16 -19.53 8.26 18.02
N LYS A 17 -19.07 7.35 17.17
CA LYS A 17 -17.87 6.56 17.45
C LYS A 17 -16.69 7.51 17.32
N PHE A 18 -15.72 7.36 18.21
CA PHE A 18 -14.44 8.04 18.07
C PHE A 18 -13.83 7.55 16.74
N GLU A 19 -13.83 8.42 15.74
CA GLU A 19 -13.15 8.17 14.48
C GLU A 19 -11.69 8.54 14.66
N PHE A 20 -10.81 7.59 14.37
CA PHE A 20 -9.39 7.84 14.43
C PHE A 20 -9.06 8.98 13.45
N PRO A 21 -8.30 10.01 13.88
CA PRO A 21 -7.97 11.14 13.02
C PRO A 21 -7.26 10.66 11.74
N SER A 22 -7.53 11.34 10.63
CA SER A 22 -6.86 11.03 9.36
C SER A 22 -5.34 11.20 9.50
N ALA A 23 -4.56 10.54 8.64
CA ALA A 23 -3.11 10.70 8.61
C ALA A 23 -2.69 12.18 8.48
N PHE A 24 -3.40 12.95 7.66
CA PHE A 24 -3.18 14.40 7.53
C PHE A 24 -3.44 15.16 8.84
N THR A 25 -4.47 14.77 9.58
CA THR A 25 -4.77 15.38 10.89
C THR A 25 -3.67 15.09 11.89
N ILE A 26 -3.18 13.84 11.92
CA ILE A 26 -2.08 13.43 12.80
C ILE A 26 -0.81 14.20 12.45
N LEU A 27 -0.45 14.26 11.17
CA LEU A 27 0.72 15.02 10.69
C LEU A 27 0.60 16.50 11.04
N PHE A 28 -0.56 17.10 10.84
CA PHE A 28 -0.80 18.50 11.18
C PHE A 28 -0.66 18.75 12.70
N LEU A 29 -1.25 17.89 13.53
CA LEU A 29 -1.12 17.99 14.99
C LEU A 29 0.33 17.82 15.43
N LEU A 30 1.07 16.90 14.81
CA LEU A 30 2.50 16.70 15.07
C LEU A 30 3.32 17.94 14.71
N LEU A 31 3.04 18.59 13.58
CA LEU A 31 3.68 19.87 13.22
C LEU A 31 3.41 20.97 14.25
N VAL A 32 2.16 21.10 14.72
CA VAL A 32 1.79 22.07 15.76
C VAL A 32 2.52 21.77 17.07
N LEU A 33 2.61 20.50 17.46
CA LEU A 33 3.30 20.06 18.67
C LEU A 33 4.81 20.34 18.60
N ILE A 34 5.46 20.02 17.48
CA ILE A 34 6.89 20.30 17.27
C ILE A 34 7.13 21.82 17.27
N ALA A 35 6.29 22.60 16.58
CA ALA A 35 6.39 24.05 16.58
C ALA A 35 6.27 24.62 18.00
N ALA A 36 5.30 24.16 18.80
CA ALA A 36 5.15 24.55 20.19
C ALA A 36 6.36 24.14 21.05
N ALA A 37 6.93 22.95 20.81
CA ALA A 37 8.12 22.49 21.50
C ALA A 37 9.33 23.39 21.28
N THR A 38 9.47 24.07 20.13
CA THR A 38 10.56 25.03 19.87
C THR A 38 10.56 26.25 20.80
N PHE A 39 9.45 26.54 21.49
CA PHE A 39 9.38 27.62 22.48
C PHE A 39 9.77 27.18 23.90
N ILE A 40 9.76 25.86 24.16
CA ILE A 40 9.94 25.29 25.49
C ILE A 40 11.32 24.61 25.60
N ILE A 41 11.76 23.96 24.52
CA ILE A 41 13.01 23.19 24.48
C ILE A 41 14.14 24.12 24.00
N PRO A 42 15.21 24.31 24.79
CA PRO A 42 16.35 25.12 24.38
C PRO A 42 17.08 24.48 23.19
N ALA A 43 17.58 25.31 22.28
CA ALA A 43 18.42 24.85 21.18
C ALA A 43 19.82 24.49 21.70
N GLY A 44 20.40 23.40 21.20
CA GLY A 44 21.77 23.01 21.53
C GLY A 44 22.44 22.25 20.39
N THR A 45 23.76 22.30 20.35
CA THR A 45 24.59 21.66 19.32
C THR A 45 25.81 20.99 19.96
N TYR A 46 26.43 20.06 19.22
CA TYR A 46 27.74 19.52 19.53
C TYR A 46 28.80 20.26 18.69
N ASP A 47 30.05 20.26 19.17
CA ASP A 47 31.19 20.63 18.34
C ASP A 47 31.49 19.49 17.35
N TYR A 48 31.89 19.84 16.13
CA TYR A 48 32.22 18.88 15.07
C TYR A 48 33.73 18.85 14.82
N ASN A 49 34.30 17.67 14.57
CA ASN A 49 35.71 17.53 14.16
C ASN A 49 35.92 17.87 12.67
N GLU A 50 37.16 17.81 12.19
CA GLU A 50 37.49 18.07 10.77
C GLU A 50 36.81 17.08 9.79
N ASP A 51 36.40 15.91 10.28
CA ASP A 51 35.67 14.90 9.52
C ASP A 51 34.14 15.09 9.55
N GLY A 52 33.63 16.13 10.23
CA GLY A 52 32.19 16.42 10.34
C GLY A 52 31.44 15.53 11.33
N GLU A 53 32.13 14.87 12.27
CA GLU A 53 31.53 14.04 13.31
C GLU A 53 31.35 14.81 14.63
N PRO A 54 30.22 14.65 15.34
CA PRO A 54 29.99 15.31 16.62
C PRO A 54 30.91 14.76 17.71
N VAL A 55 31.62 15.64 18.41
CA VAL A 55 32.57 15.29 19.47
C VAL A 55 31.81 14.95 20.77
N PRO A 56 31.99 13.76 21.36
CA PRO A 56 31.30 13.39 22.60
C PRO A 56 31.65 14.34 23.76
N GLY A 57 30.62 14.82 24.47
CA GLY A 57 30.79 15.66 25.67
C GLY A 57 30.88 17.17 25.42
N THR A 58 30.78 17.63 24.16
CA THR A 58 30.86 19.06 23.79
C THR A 58 29.49 19.73 23.59
N TYR A 59 28.42 19.09 24.07
CA TYR A 59 27.08 19.66 23.99
C TYR A 59 27.02 21.01 24.68
N HIS A 60 26.54 22.02 23.97
CA HIS A 60 26.30 23.35 24.53
C HIS A 60 25.01 23.95 23.96
N GLU A 61 24.37 24.80 24.76
CA GLU A 61 23.19 25.55 24.33
C GLU A 61 23.59 26.69 23.39
N VAL A 62 22.75 26.93 22.39
CA VAL A 62 22.91 28.02 21.42
C VAL A 62 21.71 28.97 21.53
N PRO A 63 21.84 30.22 21.03
CA PRO A 63 20.73 31.16 21.02
C PRO A 63 19.48 30.53 20.38
N SER A 64 18.41 30.45 21.16
CA SER A 64 17.16 29.85 20.69
C SER A 64 16.56 30.70 19.57
N ASN A 65 16.24 30.05 18.44
CA ASN A 65 15.55 30.65 17.30
C ASN A 65 14.17 29.99 17.15
N PRO A 66 13.18 30.34 18.00
CA PRO A 66 11.88 29.69 18.00
C PRO A 66 11.18 29.86 16.66
N GLN A 67 10.29 28.91 16.32
CA GLN A 67 9.55 28.92 15.07
C GLN A 67 8.77 30.23 14.89
N LYS A 68 9.02 30.94 13.78
CA LYS A 68 8.23 32.10 13.37
C LYS A 68 6.90 31.65 12.78
N LEU A 69 5.94 31.34 13.65
CA LEU A 69 4.69 30.61 13.33
C LEU A 69 4.04 30.98 11.97
N LEU A 70 3.84 32.27 11.69
CA LEU A 70 3.25 32.73 10.42
C LEU A 70 4.15 32.50 9.20
N VAL A 71 5.44 32.84 9.32
CA VAL A 71 6.39 32.72 8.22
C VAL A 71 6.68 31.25 7.95
N SER A 72 6.87 30.44 9.01
CA SER A 72 7.13 29.01 8.90
C SER A 72 5.91 28.24 8.41
N ALA A 73 4.69 28.62 8.78
CA ALA A 73 3.48 27.97 8.25
C ALA A 73 3.31 28.24 6.74
N LEU A 74 3.72 29.41 6.26
CA LEU A 74 3.63 29.77 4.84
C LEU A 74 4.81 29.22 4.02
N LYS A 75 6.04 29.34 4.52
CA LYS A 75 7.25 28.89 3.84
C LYS A 75 7.52 27.40 4.01
N GLY A 76 7.10 26.79 5.12
CA GLY A 76 7.37 25.40 5.46
C GLY A 76 6.97 24.41 4.36
N PRO A 77 5.73 24.47 3.82
CA PRO A 77 5.34 23.60 2.71
C PRO A 77 6.17 23.80 1.44
N ILE A 78 6.60 25.03 1.17
CA ILE A 78 7.38 25.38 -0.03
C ILE A 78 8.82 24.88 0.14
N ASN A 79 9.48 25.26 1.25
CA ASN A 79 10.85 24.87 1.57
C ASN A 79 10.97 23.36 1.82
N GLY A 80 9.96 22.73 2.43
CA GLY A 80 9.90 21.28 2.62
C GLY A 80 9.57 20.51 1.34
N MET A 81 9.05 21.18 0.31
CA MET A 81 8.90 20.57 -1.01
C MET A 81 10.22 20.68 -1.77
N TYR A 82 10.72 21.89 -2.07
CA TYR A 82 11.86 22.12 -2.97
C TYR A 82 12.86 23.18 -2.46
N GLY A 83 13.02 23.31 -1.15
CA GLY A 83 13.99 24.24 -0.57
C GLY A 83 15.42 23.90 -0.96
N ILE A 84 16.34 24.84 -0.78
CA ILE A 84 17.77 24.63 -0.98
C ILE A 84 18.45 24.89 0.36
N GLU A 85 19.19 23.91 0.85
CA GLU A 85 20.01 24.02 2.05
C GLU A 85 21.36 24.60 1.67
N ASP A 86 21.74 25.71 2.31
CA ASP A 86 23.04 26.33 2.14
C ASP A 86 24.09 25.77 3.11
N GLU A 87 25.35 26.19 2.97
CA GLU A 87 26.47 25.75 3.84
C GLU A 87 26.27 26.06 5.33
N THR A 88 25.30 26.93 5.68
CA THR A 88 24.98 27.29 7.06
C THR A 88 23.81 26.48 7.63
N GLY A 89 23.28 25.52 6.88
CA GLY A 89 22.13 24.70 7.23
C GLY A 89 20.79 25.44 7.14
N ASN A 90 20.75 26.62 6.51
CA ASN A 90 19.51 27.34 6.30
C ASN A 90 18.82 26.84 5.02
N VAL A 91 17.51 26.62 5.11
CA VAL A 91 16.70 26.15 3.98
C VAL A 91 15.79 27.26 3.47
N ASP A 92 16.00 27.68 2.23
CA ASP A 92 15.10 28.58 1.49
C ASP A 92 15.17 28.28 -0.01
N VAL A 93 14.11 28.58 -0.75
CA VAL A 93 14.06 28.35 -2.22
C VAL A 93 15.00 29.26 -3.01
N TRP A 94 15.48 30.35 -2.41
CA TRP A 94 16.41 31.29 -3.03
C TRP A 94 17.88 31.01 -2.71
N ASN A 95 18.16 29.96 -1.92
CA ASN A 95 19.52 29.59 -1.54
C ASN A 95 20.27 28.92 -2.69
N TYR A 96 21.60 28.86 -2.55
CA TYR A 96 22.48 28.08 -3.41
C TYR A 96 23.15 27.01 -2.55
N GLY A 97 23.05 25.75 -2.95
CA GLY A 97 23.52 24.62 -2.16
C GLY A 97 22.81 23.32 -2.57
N GLU A 98 22.54 22.46 -1.59
CA GLU A 98 21.96 21.14 -1.83
C GLU A 98 20.43 21.19 -1.83
N LEU A 99 19.81 20.38 -2.67
CA LEU A 99 18.35 20.31 -2.75
C LEU A 99 17.81 19.66 -1.48
N PHE A 100 16.99 20.40 -0.75
CA PHE A 100 16.33 19.97 0.47
C PHE A 100 14.85 19.70 0.23
N GLY A 101 14.29 18.80 1.04
CA GLY A 101 12.87 18.51 1.04
C GLY A 101 12.51 17.29 0.19
N ALA A 102 11.22 17.15 -0.11
CA ALA A 102 10.65 15.93 -0.68
C ALA A 102 10.54 15.94 -2.22
N ILE A 103 11.07 16.94 -2.93
CA ILE A 103 10.88 17.10 -4.38
C ILE A 103 11.48 15.94 -5.19
N ASP A 104 12.61 15.39 -4.75
CA ASP A 104 13.25 14.23 -5.35
C ASP A 104 12.33 12.99 -5.30
N VAL A 105 11.78 12.70 -4.12
CA VAL A 105 10.80 11.64 -3.87
C VAL A 105 9.50 11.92 -4.62
N ALA A 106 9.02 13.16 -4.62
CA ALA A 106 7.78 13.55 -5.29
C ALA A 106 7.88 13.39 -6.81
N MET A 107 8.99 13.82 -7.42
CA MET A 107 9.25 13.65 -8.85
C MET A 107 9.41 12.17 -9.22
N PHE A 108 10.12 11.40 -8.39
CA PHE A 108 10.23 9.95 -8.56
C PHE A 108 8.84 9.28 -8.54
N VAL A 109 8.01 9.55 -7.53
CA VAL A 109 6.66 9.00 -7.41
C VAL A 109 5.76 9.46 -8.57
N LEU A 110 5.89 10.70 -9.04
CA LEU A 110 5.11 11.21 -10.16
C LEU A 110 5.47 10.51 -11.48
N ILE A 111 6.75 10.29 -11.76
CA ILE A 111 7.22 9.59 -12.95
C ILE A 111 6.73 8.14 -12.94
N ILE A 112 6.93 7.43 -11.82
CA ILE A 112 6.45 6.05 -11.68
C ILE A 112 4.92 6.00 -11.76
N GLY A 113 4.21 6.91 -11.10
CA GLY A 113 2.75 7.02 -11.18
C GLY A 113 2.25 7.27 -12.61
N GLY A 114 2.96 8.07 -13.41
CA GLY A 114 2.65 8.27 -14.83
C GLY A 114 2.84 6.99 -15.66
N PHE A 115 3.94 6.28 -15.46
CA PHE A 115 4.22 4.99 -16.11
C PHE A 115 3.16 3.92 -15.75
N LEU A 116 2.84 3.80 -14.46
CA LEU A 116 1.81 2.92 -13.96
C LEU A 116 0.44 3.31 -14.53
N GLY A 117 0.09 4.60 -14.50
CA GLY A 117 -1.18 5.11 -15.02
C GLY A 117 -1.38 4.79 -16.51
N VAL A 118 -0.34 4.92 -17.34
CA VAL A 118 -0.40 4.52 -18.76
C VAL A 118 -0.61 3.01 -18.87
N THR A 119 0.17 2.21 -18.15
CA THR A 119 0.08 0.75 -18.16
C THR A 119 -1.31 0.27 -17.73
N MET A 120 -1.84 0.83 -16.66
CA MET A 120 -3.15 0.49 -16.10
C MET A 120 -4.28 0.87 -17.04
N LYS A 121 -4.21 2.04 -17.69
CA LYS A 121 -5.19 2.47 -18.70
C LYS A 121 -5.27 1.53 -19.90
N THR A 122 -4.21 0.76 -20.18
CA THR A 122 -4.25 -0.24 -21.25
C THR A 122 -5.09 -1.48 -20.91
N GLY A 123 -5.39 -1.72 -19.63
CA GLY A 123 -6.07 -2.94 -19.18
C GLY A 123 -5.21 -4.21 -19.27
N ALA A 124 -3.93 -4.11 -19.64
CA ALA A 124 -3.07 -5.28 -19.87
C ALA A 124 -2.90 -6.16 -18.62
N ILE A 125 -2.74 -5.54 -17.45
CA ILE A 125 -2.65 -6.25 -16.16
C ILE A 125 -3.97 -6.96 -15.86
N ASN A 126 -5.09 -6.26 -16.02
CA ASN A 126 -6.39 -6.81 -15.69
C ASN A 126 -6.78 -7.98 -16.62
N ALA A 127 -6.60 -7.79 -17.93
CA ALA A 127 -6.80 -8.84 -18.94
C ALA A 127 -5.83 -10.02 -18.73
N GLY A 128 -4.60 -9.76 -18.29
CA GLY A 128 -3.61 -10.79 -17.97
C GLY A 128 -4.03 -11.66 -16.80
N ILE A 129 -4.47 -11.06 -15.70
CA ILE A 129 -4.97 -11.79 -14.52
C ILE A 129 -6.24 -12.57 -14.89
N ALA A 130 -7.19 -11.95 -15.58
CA ALA A 130 -8.41 -12.62 -16.04
C ALA A 130 -8.09 -13.84 -16.92
N TRP A 131 -7.13 -13.70 -17.84
CA TRP A 131 -6.65 -14.80 -18.68
C TRP A 131 -5.99 -15.93 -17.87
N VAL A 132 -5.20 -15.61 -16.85
CA VAL A 132 -4.61 -16.62 -15.95
C VAL A 132 -5.73 -17.38 -15.20
N VAL A 133 -6.71 -16.65 -14.67
CA VAL A 133 -7.87 -17.25 -13.97
C VAL A 133 -8.65 -18.18 -14.89
N GLU A 134 -8.95 -17.76 -16.11
CA GLU A 134 -9.63 -18.58 -17.12
C GLU A 134 -8.82 -19.84 -17.44
N LYS A 135 -7.49 -19.73 -17.61
CA LYS A 135 -6.63 -20.89 -17.88
C LYS A 135 -6.46 -21.86 -16.72
N LEU A 136 -6.75 -21.42 -15.50
CA LEU A 136 -6.69 -22.26 -14.31
C LEU A 136 -8.04 -22.88 -13.93
N GLN A 137 -9.11 -22.61 -14.69
CA GLN A 137 -10.38 -23.34 -14.54
C GLN A 137 -10.13 -24.86 -14.70
N GLY A 138 -10.65 -25.66 -13.77
CA GLY A 138 -10.38 -27.11 -13.71
C GLY A 138 -9.08 -27.50 -12.99
N LYS A 139 -8.28 -26.53 -12.54
CA LYS A 139 -7.02 -26.73 -11.80
C LYS A 139 -7.00 -25.89 -10.53
N GLU A 140 -8.08 -25.95 -9.76
CA GLU A 140 -8.37 -24.94 -8.74
C GLU A 140 -7.35 -24.94 -7.59
N LYS A 141 -6.71 -26.09 -7.33
CA LYS A 141 -5.61 -26.19 -6.35
C LYS A 141 -4.41 -25.31 -6.70
N TRP A 142 -4.17 -25.06 -7.99
CA TRP A 142 -3.07 -24.22 -8.47
C TRP A 142 -3.40 -22.74 -8.50
N MET A 143 -4.68 -22.37 -8.37
CA MET A 143 -5.08 -20.96 -8.39
C MET A 143 -4.50 -20.18 -7.21
N PHE A 144 -4.50 -20.74 -6.01
CA PHE A 144 -3.91 -20.09 -4.83
C PHE A 144 -2.42 -19.79 -5.00
N PRO A 145 -1.52 -20.77 -5.23
CA PRO A 145 -0.09 -20.47 -5.33
C PRO A 145 0.23 -19.53 -6.49
N ILE A 146 -0.44 -19.69 -7.64
CA ILE A 146 -0.14 -18.86 -8.82
C ILE A 146 -0.63 -17.42 -8.62
N LEU A 147 -1.91 -17.24 -8.25
CA LEU A 147 -2.47 -15.89 -8.12
C LEU A 147 -1.88 -15.15 -6.92
N MET A 148 -1.67 -15.81 -5.77
CA MET A 148 -1.00 -15.17 -4.64
C MET A 148 0.42 -14.71 -5.01
N THR A 149 1.15 -15.51 -5.81
CA THR A 149 2.48 -15.10 -6.28
C THR A 149 2.39 -13.92 -7.23
N ILE A 150 1.43 -13.90 -8.17
CA ILE A 150 1.20 -12.77 -9.06
C ILE A 150 0.88 -11.49 -8.27
N PHE A 151 -0.02 -11.58 -7.28
CA PHE A 151 -0.35 -10.44 -6.42
C PHE A 151 0.82 -10.02 -5.54
N ALA A 152 1.62 -10.96 -5.04
CA ALA A 152 2.84 -10.65 -4.28
C ALA A 152 3.87 -9.92 -5.16
N ILE A 153 4.04 -10.33 -6.42
CA ILE A 153 4.88 -9.64 -7.40
C ILE A 153 4.34 -8.22 -7.65
N GLY A 154 3.03 -8.06 -7.85
CA GLY A 154 2.42 -6.73 -7.99
C GLY A 154 2.59 -5.86 -6.75
N GLY A 155 2.42 -6.43 -5.55
CA GLY A 155 2.57 -5.74 -4.28
C GLY A 155 4.01 -5.29 -4.01
N THR A 156 5.00 -6.15 -4.29
CA THR A 156 6.41 -5.85 -4.01
C THR A 156 7.02 -4.87 -5.00
N SER A 157 6.51 -4.84 -6.24
CA SER A 157 7.04 -4.01 -7.31
C SER A 157 6.43 -2.61 -7.33
N TYR A 158 5.11 -2.49 -7.37
CA TYR A 158 4.43 -1.19 -7.49
C TYR A 158 3.33 -0.96 -6.47
N GLY A 159 3.20 -1.83 -5.46
CA GLY A 159 2.22 -1.64 -4.40
C GLY A 159 0.79 -1.86 -4.87
N MET A 160 0.50 -2.93 -5.62
CA MET A 160 -0.81 -3.26 -6.21
C MET A 160 -2.00 -3.40 -5.22
N ALA A 161 -1.84 -3.17 -3.91
CA ALA A 161 -2.85 -3.50 -2.91
C ALA A 161 -4.23 -2.89 -3.21
N GLU A 162 -4.27 -1.61 -3.55
CA GLU A 162 -5.48 -0.84 -3.86
C GLU A 162 -6.11 -1.30 -5.18
N GLU A 163 -5.28 -1.59 -6.18
CA GLU A 163 -5.71 -2.02 -7.51
C GLU A 163 -6.28 -3.44 -7.51
N THR A 164 -5.97 -4.22 -6.46
CA THR A 164 -6.51 -5.57 -6.37
C THR A 164 -8.03 -5.63 -6.18
N LEU A 165 -8.65 -4.52 -5.75
CA LEU A 165 -10.09 -4.43 -5.46
C LEU A 165 -10.96 -4.86 -6.64
N ALA A 166 -10.56 -4.52 -7.87
CA ALA A 166 -11.29 -4.89 -9.08
C ALA A 166 -11.36 -6.42 -9.27
N PHE A 167 -10.36 -7.18 -8.80
CA PHE A 167 -10.30 -8.62 -8.99
C PHE A 167 -11.11 -9.42 -7.97
N TYR A 168 -11.63 -8.78 -6.90
CA TYR A 168 -12.40 -9.51 -5.88
C TYR A 168 -13.64 -10.13 -6.49
N ALA A 169 -14.42 -9.37 -7.27
CA ALA A 169 -15.61 -9.89 -7.91
C ALA A 169 -15.29 -11.12 -8.78
N LEU A 170 -14.30 -10.99 -9.68
CA LEU A 170 -13.87 -12.07 -10.56
C LEU A 170 -13.41 -13.32 -9.79
N ILE A 171 -12.46 -13.14 -8.87
CA ILE A 171 -11.83 -14.25 -8.16
C ILE A 171 -12.83 -14.90 -7.20
N ILE A 172 -13.67 -14.12 -6.50
CA ILE A 172 -14.74 -14.66 -5.66
C ILE A 172 -15.69 -15.52 -6.50
N THR A 173 -16.19 -15.02 -7.63
CA THR A 173 -17.09 -15.79 -8.50
C THR A 173 -16.45 -17.11 -8.95
N VAL A 174 -15.18 -17.09 -9.38
CA VAL A 174 -14.49 -18.31 -9.82
C VAL A 174 -14.20 -19.26 -8.65
N MET A 175 -13.85 -18.74 -7.48
CA MET A 175 -13.60 -19.55 -6.28
C MET A 175 -14.88 -20.22 -5.76
N LEU A 176 -16.01 -19.51 -5.77
CA LEU A 176 -17.32 -20.07 -5.43
C LEU A 176 -17.70 -21.18 -6.41
N ALA A 177 -17.52 -20.95 -7.73
CA ALA A 177 -17.75 -21.98 -8.75
C ALA A 177 -16.83 -23.20 -8.59
N ALA A 178 -15.62 -22.99 -8.07
CA ALA A 178 -14.64 -24.03 -7.73
C ALA A 178 -14.94 -24.81 -6.44
N GLY A 179 -15.99 -24.43 -5.69
CA GLY A 179 -16.39 -25.04 -4.43
C GLY A 179 -15.63 -24.53 -3.19
N TYR A 180 -14.90 -23.41 -3.32
CA TYR A 180 -14.35 -22.68 -2.18
C TYR A 180 -15.33 -21.60 -1.68
N ASP A 181 -14.99 -20.91 -0.59
CA ASP A 181 -15.78 -19.80 -0.07
C ASP A 181 -15.20 -18.43 -0.48
N GLY A 182 -16.01 -17.37 -0.34
CA GLY A 182 -15.59 -16.00 -0.63
C GLY A 182 -14.44 -15.51 0.27
N LEU A 183 -14.30 -16.05 1.48
CA LEU A 183 -13.19 -15.70 2.37
C LEU A 183 -11.86 -16.23 1.83
N SER A 184 -11.82 -17.45 1.28
CA SER A 184 -10.62 -18.00 0.63
C SER A 184 -10.19 -17.12 -0.55
N ALA A 185 -11.14 -16.64 -1.35
CA ALA A 185 -10.89 -15.73 -2.46
C ALA A 185 -10.35 -14.38 -2.00
N ALA A 186 -11.00 -13.77 -1.00
CA ALA A 186 -10.54 -12.51 -0.42
C ALA A 186 -9.15 -12.66 0.22
N ALA A 187 -8.91 -13.75 0.96
CA ALA A 187 -7.63 -14.05 1.59
C ALA A 187 -6.51 -14.22 0.57
N LEU A 188 -6.77 -14.93 -0.54
CA LEU A 188 -5.82 -15.07 -1.65
C LEU A 188 -5.33 -13.70 -2.13
N ILE A 189 -6.24 -12.76 -2.34
CA ILE A 189 -5.89 -11.42 -2.84
C ILE A 189 -5.21 -10.59 -1.73
N LEU A 190 -5.84 -10.46 -0.56
CA LEU A 190 -5.35 -9.65 0.56
C LEU A 190 -3.97 -10.10 1.01
N LEU A 191 -3.77 -11.39 1.26
CA LEU A 191 -2.47 -11.90 1.71
C LEU A 191 -1.46 -11.86 0.57
N GLY A 192 -1.83 -12.20 -0.67
CA GLY A 192 -0.93 -12.12 -1.82
C GLY A 192 -0.34 -10.71 -1.97
N ALA A 193 -1.20 -9.72 -2.19
CA ALA A 193 -0.76 -8.34 -2.39
C ALA A 193 -0.14 -7.73 -1.12
N GLY A 194 -0.73 -7.99 0.05
CA GLY A 194 -0.23 -7.47 1.33
C GLY A 194 1.15 -8.00 1.70
N ILE A 195 1.43 -9.29 1.47
CA ILE A 195 2.78 -9.86 1.65
C ILE A 195 3.76 -9.25 0.64
N GLY A 196 3.31 -9.00 -0.60
CA GLY A 196 4.10 -8.26 -1.58
C GLY A 196 4.55 -6.90 -1.06
N VAL A 197 3.61 -6.12 -0.51
CA VAL A 197 3.91 -4.82 0.11
C VAL A 197 4.80 -4.97 1.35
N LEU A 198 4.59 -6.00 2.17
CA LEU A 198 5.45 -6.28 3.32
C LEU A 198 6.90 -6.55 2.90
N GLY A 199 7.09 -7.35 1.85
CA GLY A 199 8.39 -7.65 1.22
C GLY A 199 8.72 -6.69 0.07
N SER A 200 8.38 -5.40 0.17
CA SER A 200 8.54 -4.39 -0.89
C SER A 200 9.98 -4.30 -1.42
N THR A 201 10.28 -4.76 -2.63
CA THR A 201 11.63 -4.70 -3.20
C THR A 201 11.91 -3.35 -3.85
N ILE A 202 11.02 -2.93 -4.75
CA ILE A 202 11.15 -1.71 -5.54
C ILE A 202 9.88 -0.85 -5.49
N ASN A 203 8.96 -1.18 -4.58
CA ASN A 203 7.71 -0.45 -4.36
C ASN A 203 7.98 1.05 -4.11
N PRO A 204 7.58 1.95 -5.02
CA PRO A 204 7.84 3.37 -4.91
C PRO A 204 7.05 4.02 -3.77
N PHE A 205 5.88 3.45 -3.43
CA PHE A 205 4.97 3.98 -2.40
C PHE A 205 5.34 3.55 -0.99
N ALA A 206 6.25 2.58 -0.85
CA ALA A 206 6.74 2.10 0.44
C ALA A 206 8.25 2.31 0.57
N THR A 207 9.07 1.46 -0.06
CA THR A 207 10.52 1.57 0.08
C THR A 207 11.08 2.80 -0.60
N GLY A 208 10.57 3.21 -1.77
CA GLY A 208 11.05 4.41 -2.45
C GLY A 208 11.00 5.65 -1.56
N ILE A 209 9.85 5.89 -0.94
CA ILE A 209 9.66 7.00 0.01
C ILE A 209 10.54 6.84 1.26
N ALA A 210 10.58 5.63 1.84
CA ALA A 210 11.36 5.38 3.05
C ALA A 210 12.87 5.57 2.84
N SER A 211 13.41 5.09 1.72
CA SER A 211 14.81 5.26 1.31
C SER A 211 15.15 6.73 1.09
N GLY A 212 14.26 7.49 0.44
CA GLY A 212 14.42 8.94 0.29
C GLY A 212 14.54 9.66 1.63
N PHE A 213 13.65 9.37 2.59
CA PHE A 213 13.74 9.95 3.94
C PHE A 213 14.96 9.50 4.74
N ALA A 214 15.44 8.29 4.50
CA ALA A 214 16.62 7.77 5.17
C ALA A 214 17.94 8.28 4.55
N GLY A 215 17.88 8.96 3.39
CA GLY A 215 19.07 9.32 2.62
C GLY A 215 19.81 8.10 2.06
N THR A 216 19.10 6.98 1.87
CA THR A 216 19.68 5.71 1.43
C THR A 216 19.13 5.24 0.10
N THR A 217 19.72 4.20 -0.47
CA THR A 217 19.26 3.64 -1.74
C THR A 217 18.16 2.57 -1.55
N ILE A 218 17.29 2.40 -2.56
CA ILE A 218 16.26 1.34 -2.57
C ILE A 218 16.90 -0.06 -2.61
N SER A 219 18.18 -0.21 -2.95
CA SER A 219 18.87 -1.50 -2.92
C SER A 219 19.33 -1.91 -1.53
N GLU A 220 19.45 -0.98 -0.57
CA GLU A 220 19.84 -1.29 0.80
C GLU A 220 18.78 -2.13 1.50
N GLY A 221 19.20 -3.23 2.13
CA GLY A 221 18.30 -4.19 2.76
C GLY A 221 17.45 -5.01 1.79
N LEU A 222 17.73 -4.98 0.47
CA LEU A 222 16.98 -5.75 -0.54
C LEU A 222 16.95 -7.25 -0.24
N ILE A 223 18.07 -7.82 0.19
CA ILE A 223 18.16 -9.25 0.54
C ILE A 223 17.16 -9.61 1.64
N GLY A 224 17.07 -8.80 2.70
CA GLY A 224 16.11 -9.02 3.78
C GLY A 224 14.67 -8.96 3.29
N ARG A 225 14.36 -8.00 2.42
CA ARG A 225 13.02 -7.85 1.83
C ARG A 225 12.66 -9.00 0.88
N LEU A 226 13.62 -9.51 0.11
CA LEU A 226 13.47 -10.73 -0.69
C LEU A 226 13.20 -11.97 0.18
N ILE A 227 13.90 -12.11 1.32
CA ILE A 227 13.67 -13.21 2.27
C ILE A 227 12.24 -13.11 2.82
N ILE A 228 11.82 -11.92 3.27
CA ILE A 228 10.45 -11.67 3.75
C ILE A 228 9.42 -11.99 2.66
N LEU A 229 9.66 -11.56 1.42
CA LEU A 229 8.77 -11.80 0.29
C LEU A 229 8.62 -13.29 0.02
N VAL A 230 9.73 -14.04 -0.12
CA VAL A 230 9.70 -15.47 -0.46
C VAL A 230 9.10 -16.29 0.67
N ILE A 231 9.60 -16.11 1.90
CA ILE A 231 9.12 -16.87 3.06
C ILE A 231 7.67 -16.48 3.37
N GLY A 232 7.37 -15.18 3.38
CA GLY A 232 6.02 -14.67 3.61
C GLY A 232 5.04 -15.23 2.58
N THR A 233 5.39 -15.21 1.30
CA THR A 233 4.51 -15.71 0.23
C THR A 233 4.28 -17.21 0.38
N ALA A 234 5.33 -17.99 0.67
CA ALA A 234 5.20 -19.42 0.92
C ALA A 234 4.30 -19.74 2.13
N LEU A 235 4.48 -19.03 3.24
CA LEU A 235 3.65 -19.18 4.44
C LEU A 235 2.20 -18.73 4.20
N GLY A 236 2.01 -17.63 3.48
CA GLY A 236 0.69 -17.12 3.09
C GLY A 236 -0.05 -18.11 2.21
N ILE A 237 0.61 -18.65 1.18
CA ILE A 237 0.05 -19.71 0.32
C ILE A 237 -0.34 -20.92 1.16
N TRP A 238 0.57 -21.42 2.01
CA TRP A 238 0.29 -22.56 2.87
C TRP A 238 -0.93 -22.31 3.77
N PHE A 239 -1.00 -21.13 4.40
CA PHE A 239 -2.07 -20.73 5.30
C PHE A 239 -3.44 -20.70 4.57
N VAL A 240 -3.49 -20.04 3.42
CA VAL A 240 -4.74 -19.90 2.64
C VAL A 240 -5.16 -21.23 2.04
N VAL A 241 -4.24 -22.00 1.44
CA VAL A 241 -4.55 -23.32 0.87
C VAL A 241 -5.06 -24.27 1.95
N ARG A 242 -4.44 -24.28 3.14
CA ARG A 242 -4.89 -25.10 4.27
C ARG A 242 -6.33 -24.78 4.67
N TYR A 243 -6.68 -23.50 4.71
CA TYR A 243 -8.05 -23.07 4.99
C TYR A 243 -9.01 -23.45 3.86
N ALA A 244 -8.67 -23.11 2.61
CA ALA A 244 -9.51 -23.34 1.45
C ALA A 244 -9.83 -24.82 1.23
N GLU A 245 -8.84 -25.70 1.34
CA GLU A 245 -9.05 -27.16 1.22
C GLU A 245 -9.93 -27.70 2.35
N LYS A 246 -9.79 -27.17 3.58
CA LYS A 246 -10.65 -27.54 4.71
C LYS A 246 -12.11 -27.18 4.46
N VAL A 247 -12.36 -26.01 3.89
CA VAL A 247 -13.71 -25.54 3.54
C VAL A 247 -14.28 -26.31 2.35
N LYS A 248 -13.47 -26.59 1.33
CA LYS A 248 -13.89 -27.35 0.15
C LYS A 248 -14.30 -28.78 0.49
N GLN A 249 -13.60 -29.43 1.43
CA GLN A 249 -13.93 -30.77 1.89
C GLN A 249 -15.18 -30.79 2.78
N ASP A 250 -15.41 -29.73 3.55
CA ASP A 250 -16.51 -29.63 4.50
C ASP A 250 -16.94 -28.16 4.65
N PRO A 251 -17.99 -27.73 3.91
CA PRO A 251 -18.44 -26.35 3.90
C PRO A 251 -18.80 -25.80 5.28
N SER A 252 -19.20 -26.66 6.23
CA SER A 252 -19.55 -26.24 7.60
C SER A 252 -18.36 -25.65 8.37
N LYS A 253 -17.13 -25.90 7.90
CA LYS A 253 -15.90 -25.37 8.47
C LYS A 253 -15.53 -23.97 7.96
N SER A 254 -16.31 -23.40 7.03
CA SER A 254 -16.15 -22.00 6.62
C SER A 254 -16.42 -21.06 7.78
N LEU A 255 -15.56 -20.06 7.95
CA LEU A 255 -15.76 -19.00 8.95
C LEU A 255 -16.92 -18.06 8.58
N ILE A 256 -17.37 -18.11 7.33
CA ILE A 256 -18.49 -17.32 6.78
C ILE A 256 -19.61 -18.24 6.28
N HIS A 257 -19.76 -19.41 6.90
CA HIS A 257 -20.75 -20.42 6.49
C HIS A 257 -22.18 -19.88 6.50
N ASP A 258 -22.53 -19.06 7.48
CA ASP A 258 -23.81 -18.38 7.63
C ASP A 258 -24.11 -17.41 6.47
N GLN A 259 -23.08 -16.86 5.83
CA GLN A 259 -23.19 -15.92 4.73
C GLN A 259 -23.14 -16.59 3.35
N LYS A 260 -22.99 -17.91 3.29
CA LYS A 260 -22.80 -18.65 2.04
C LYS A 260 -23.88 -18.35 1.00
N ALA A 261 -25.16 -18.47 1.38
CA ALA A 261 -26.27 -18.26 0.46
C ALA A 261 -26.34 -16.82 -0.08
N ALA A 262 -26.06 -15.83 0.77
CA ALA A 262 -26.00 -14.43 0.37
C ALA A 262 -24.84 -14.17 -0.60
N ASN A 263 -23.67 -14.74 -0.34
CA ASN A 263 -22.49 -14.62 -1.20
C ASN A 263 -22.71 -15.30 -2.56
N GLU A 264 -23.28 -16.50 -2.59
CA GLU A 264 -23.62 -17.19 -3.85
C GLU A 264 -24.64 -16.39 -4.65
N ALA A 265 -25.69 -15.87 -4.01
CA ALA A 265 -26.69 -15.02 -4.67
C ALA A 265 -26.07 -13.75 -5.26
N GLN A 266 -25.15 -13.09 -4.55
CA GLN A 266 -24.51 -11.86 -4.99
C GLN A 266 -23.50 -12.08 -6.13
N PHE A 267 -22.66 -13.11 -6.03
CA PHE A 267 -21.50 -13.26 -6.90
C PHE A 267 -21.67 -14.29 -8.03
N MET A 268 -22.70 -15.15 -7.99
CA MET A 268 -22.95 -16.14 -9.06
C MET A 268 -24.06 -15.72 -10.04
N THR A 269 -24.88 -14.73 -9.71
CA THR A 269 -25.97 -14.24 -10.60
C THR A 269 -25.51 -13.12 -11.54
N GLY A 270 -24.40 -12.45 -11.26
CA GLY A 270 -23.77 -11.44 -12.11
C GLY A 270 -22.78 -12.08 -13.10
N GLY A 271 -22.91 -11.76 -14.39
CA GLY A 271 -22.11 -12.31 -15.47
C GLY A 271 -20.60 -12.25 -15.20
N SER A 272 -19.95 -13.40 -15.39
CA SER A 272 -18.51 -13.62 -15.28
C SER A 272 -17.71 -12.74 -16.23
N GLY A 273 -16.79 -11.94 -15.69
CA GLY A 273 -15.52 -11.58 -16.34
C GLY A 273 -15.55 -10.73 -17.62
N SER A 274 -16.72 -10.31 -18.14
CA SER A 274 -16.82 -9.59 -19.41
C SER A 274 -16.24 -8.18 -19.40
N GLU A 275 -15.97 -7.61 -18.22
CA GLU A 275 -15.41 -6.26 -18.08
C GLU A 275 -13.89 -6.19 -18.34
N PHE A 276 -13.18 -7.32 -18.27
CA PHE A 276 -11.71 -7.33 -18.35
C PHE A 276 -11.13 -7.41 -19.78
N GLY A 277 -11.99 -7.57 -20.79
CA GLY A 277 -11.60 -7.64 -22.20
C GLY A 277 -10.75 -8.87 -22.56
N GLU A 278 -10.49 -9.08 -23.85
CA GLU A 278 -9.65 -10.18 -24.32
C GLU A 278 -8.15 -9.91 -24.11
N PHE A 279 -7.40 -10.96 -23.77
CA PHE A 279 -5.95 -10.88 -23.66
C PHE A 279 -5.26 -10.92 -25.02
N THR A 280 -4.92 -9.75 -25.56
CA THR A 280 -4.35 -9.59 -26.90
C THR A 280 -2.81 -9.67 -26.93
N GLY A 281 -2.23 -9.82 -28.12
CA GLY A 281 -0.78 -9.73 -28.32
C GLY A 281 -0.18 -8.38 -27.88
N ARG A 282 -0.96 -7.30 -27.97
CA ARG A 282 -0.55 -5.98 -27.46
C ARG A 282 -0.39 -5.98 -25.94
N HIS A 283 -1.30 -6.63 -25.22
CA HIS A 283 -1.20 -6.77 -23.76
C HIS A 283 0.07 -7.54 -23.35
N LYS A 284 0.46 -8.58 -24.09
CA LYS A 284 1.72 -9.30 -23.84
C LYS A 284 2.94 -8.40 -23.96
N VAL A 285 3.01 -7.56 -25.01
CA VAL A 285 4.12 -6.62 -25.20
C VAL A 285 4.15 -5.59 -24.06
N ILE A 286 2.99 -5.04 -23.69
CA ILE A 286 2.89 -4.08 -22.58
C ILE A 286 3.37 -4.70 -21.27
N LEU A 287 2.93 -5.92 -20.94
CA LEU A 287 3.37 -6.62 -19.73
C LEU A 287 4.88 -6.94 -19.78
N ALA A 288 5.41 -7.35 -20.93
CA ALA A 288 6.84 -7.60 -21.08
C ALA A 288 7.67 -6.33 -20.86
N LEU A 289 7.26 -5.20 -21.47
CA LEU A 289 7.90 -3.91 -21.24
C LEU A 289 7.78 -3.46 -19.79
N PHE A 290 6.62 -3.71 -19.16
CA PHE A 290 6.39 -3.43 -17.76
C PHE A 290 7.38 -4.17 -16.85
N PHE A 291 7.51 -5.48 -17.01
CA PHE A 291 8.44 -6.29 -16.22
C PHE A 291 9.92 -6.05 -16.53
N LEU A 292 10.25 -5.49 -17.70
CA LEU A 292 11.62 -5.10 -18.04
C LEU A 292 12.01 -3.72 -17.48
N ALA A 293 11.02 -2.86 -17.24
CA ALA A 293 11.24 -1.51 -16.70
C ALA A 293 11.39 -1.48 -15.17
N PHE A 294 10.86 -2.49 -14.49
CA PHE A 294 10.96 -2.73 -13.05
C PHE A 294 12.07 -3.74 -12.74
#